data_AF-A0A9D6PVH3-F1
#
_entry.id   AF-A0A9D6PVH3-F1
#
_cell.length_a   1.000
_cell.length_b   1.000
_cell.length_c   1.000
_cell.angle_alpha   90.00
_cell.angle_beta   90.00
_cell.angle_gamma   90.00
#
_symmetry.space_group_name_H-M   'P 1'
#
loop_
_entity.id
_entity.type
_entity.pdbx_description
1 polymer ?
#
loop_
_entity_poly.entity_id
_entity_poly.type
_entity_poly.pdbx_seq_one_letter_code
_entity_poly.pdbx_strand_id
1 'polypeptide(L)' 'MKKSKSFSDDLYEDEWLEWYKMTPTQRWKESQKLWVFFIKMGGSLDPEPDSQSPFDALFEGRSAPAYGRSGLRVLRRSRI' A
#
# COMPACT_ATOMS: atom_id res chain seq x y z
N MET A 1 -37.71 -13.18 -16.73
CA MET A 1 -37.32 -11.78 -17.05
C MET A 1 -35.79 -11.73 -17.10
N LYS A 2 -35.18 -11.48 -18.26
CA LYS A 2 -33.71 -11.39 -18.35
C LYS A 2 -33.30 -10.03 -17.76
N LYS A 3 -32.50 -10.02 -16.70
CA LYS A 3 -31.90 -8.76 -16.20
C LYS A 3 -31.02 -8.21 -17.32
N SER A 4 -31.30 -6.99 -17.76
CA SER A 4 -30.42 -6.27 -18.69
C SER A 4 -29.11 -5.98 -17.97
N LYS A 5 -28.01 -6.53 -18.50
CA LYS A 5 -26.67 -6.31 -17.98
C LYS A 5 -26.28 -4.85 -18.20
N SER A 6 -25.78 -4.18 -17.16
CA SER A 6 -25.41 -2.75 -17.25
C SER A 6 -24.01 -2.60 -17.85
N PHE A 7 -23.69 -1.45 -18.43
CA PHE A 7 -22.37 -1.22 -19.05
C PHE A 7 -21.19 -1.50 -18.11
N SER A 8 -21.32 -1.19 -16.81
CA SER A 8 -20.29 -1.49 -15.82
C SER A 8 -20.07 -2.98 -15.58
N ASP A 9 -21.11 -3.79 -15.79
CA ASP A 9 -21.14 -5.24 -15.61
C ASP A 9 -20.38 -5.98 -16.74
N ASP A 10 -20.12 -5.31 -17.86
CA ASP A 10 -19.31 -5.82 -18.99
C ASP A 10 -17.82 -5.42 -18.89
N LEU A 11 -17.49 -4.43 -18.05
CA LEU A 11 -16.13 -3.90 -17.91
C LEU A 11 -15.36 -4.47 -16.71
N TYR A 12 -16.09 -4.90 -15.67
CA TYR A 12 -15.50 -5.36 -14.42
C TYR A 12 -16.05 -6.73 -14.06
N GLU A 13 -15.21 -7.57 -13.46
CA GLU A 13 -15.66 -8.85 -12.91
C GLU A 13 -16.63 -8.61 -11.74
N ASP A 14 -17.51 -9.57 -11.50
CA ASP A 14 -18.61 -9.45 -10.52
C ASP A 14 -18.09 -9.09 -9.11
N GLU A 15 -16.92 -9.60 -8.72
CA GLU A 15 -16.26 -9.31 -7.44
C GLU A 15 -15.92 -7.82 -7.27
N TRP A 16 -15.44 -7.17 -8.33
CA TRP A 16 -15.13 -5.75 -8.32
C TRP A 16 -16.39 -4.89 -8.21
N LEU A 17 -17.47 -5.31 -8.86
CA LEU A 17 -18.75 -4.59 -8.80
C LEU A 17 -19.39 -4.69 -7.41
N GLU A 18 -19.27 -5.83 -6.75
CA GLU A 18 -19.64 -5.97 -5.34
C GLU A 18 -18.80 -5.06 -4.45
N TRP A 19 -17.48 -5.01 -4.67
CA TRP A 19 -16.58 -4.12 -3.94
C TRP A 19 -16.94 -2.63 -4.09
N TYR A 20 -17.33 -2.18 -5.29
CA TYR A 20 -17.75 -0.79 -5.54
C TYR A 20 -19.10 -0.46 -4.91
N LYS A 21 -20.02 -1.42 -4.81
CA LYS A 21 -21.33 -1.23 -4.16
C LYS A 21 -21.23 -1.09 -2.64
N MET A 22 -20.12 -1.51 -2.02
CA MET A 22 -19.94 -1.40 -0.57
C MET A 22 -19.84 0.05 -0.10
N THR A 23 -20.39 0.30 1.09
CA THR A 23 -20.14 1.56 1.82
C THR A 23 -18.66 1.66 2.25
N PRO A 24 -18.12 2.86 2.48
CA PRO A 24 -16.74 3.02 2.96
C PRO A 24 -16.43 2.20 4.22
N THR A 25 -17.37 2.13 5.17
CA THR A 25 -17.22 1.34 6.40
C THR A 25 -17.17 -0.16 6.16
N GLN A 26 -18.01 -0.68 5.25
CA GLN A 26 -17.97 -2.10 4.87
C GLN A 26 -16.65 -2.44 4.18
N ARG A 27 -16.25 -1.61 3.22
CA ARG A 27 -14.99 -1.78 2.50
C ARG A 27 -13.80 -1.78 3.46
N TRP A 28 -13.77 -0.88 4.44
CA TRP A 28 -12.74 -0.84 5.46
C TRP A 28 -12.62 -2.17 6.24
N LYS A 29 -13.76 -2.76 6.64
CA LYS A 29 -13.76 -4.06 7.34
C LYS A 29 -13.22 -5.19 6.46
N GLU A 30 -13.59 -5.24 5.18
CA GLU A 30 -13.05 -6.24 4.26
C GLU A 30 -11.54 -6.05 4.03
N SER A 31 -11.09 -4.79 3.86
CA SER A 31 -9.66 -4.47 3.78
C SER A 31 -8.90 -4.91 5.03
N GLN A 32 -9.48 -4.79 6.24
CA GLN A 32 -8.86 -5.29 7.46
C GLN A 32 -8.71 -6.82 7.48
N LYS A 33 -9.66 -7.58 6.92
CA LYS A 33 -9.53 -9.05 6.81
C LYS A 33 -8.40 -9.42 5.85
N LEU A 34 -8.35 -8.77 4.69
CA LEU A 34 -7.28 -8.95 3.71
C LEU A 34 -5.91 -8.60 4.30
N TRP A 35 -5.86 -7.54 5.10
CA TRP A 35 -4.65 -7.13 5.79
C TRP A 35 -4.11 -8.21 6.74
N VAL A 36 -4.98 -8.79 7.57
CA VAL A 36 -4.60 -9.90 8.46
C VAL A 36 -4.10 -11.11 7.67
N PHE A 37 -4.74 -11.42 6.54
CA PHE A 37 -4.30 -12.50 5.66
C PHE A 37 -2.92 -12.21 5.05
N PHE A 38 -2.71 -11.01 4.51
CA PHE A 38 -1.43 -10.57 3.94
C PHE A 38 -0.28 -10.75 4.93
N ILE A 39 -0.46 -10.28 6.17
CA ILE A 39 0.55 -10.43 7.23
C ILE A 39 0.80 -11.92 7.57
N LYS A 40 -0.26 -12.73 7.66
CA LYS A 40 -0.12 -14.18 7.92
C LYS A 40 0.65 -14.91 6.83
N MET A 41 0.56 -14.44 5.59
CA MET A 41 1.31 -14.97 4.45
C MET A 41 2.77 -14.47 4.39
N GLY A 42 3.23 -13.69 5.38
CA GLY A 42 4.56 -13.11 5.40
C GLY A 42 4.71 -11.86 4.55
N GLY A 43 3.59 -11.24 4.15
CA GLY A 43 3.59 -9.99 3.41
C GLY A 43 4.26 -8.86 4.21
N SER A 44 5.09 -8.08 3.53
CA SER A 44 5.73 -6.88 4.06
C SER A 44 5.31 -5.66 3.22
N LEU A 45 5.05 -4.53 3.88
CA LEU A 45 4.87 -3.24 3.20
C LEU A 45 6.20 -2.48 3.02
N ASP A 46 7.32 -3.07 3.43
CA ASP A 46 8.62 -2.49 3.16
C ASP A 46 8.78 -2.45 1.63
N PRO A 47 8.98 -1.26 1.02
CA PRO A 47 9.19 -1.19 -0.41
C PRO A 47 10.43 -2.02 -0.74
N GLU A 48 10.31 -2.89 -1.74
CA GLU A 48 11.52 -3.45 -2.32
C GLU A 48 12.39 -2.29 -2.82
N PRO A 49 13.72 -2.34 -2.60
CA PRO A 49 14.60 -1.31 -3.11
C PRO A 49 14.44 -1.23 -4.62
N ASP A 50 14.05 -0.05 -5.11
CA ASP A 50 13.87 0.19 -6.53
C ASP A 50 15.23 0.14 -7.23
N SER A 51 15.54 -1.02 -7.82
CA SER A 51 16.77 -1.28 -8.58
C SER A 51 17.00 -0.32 -9.76
N GLN A 52 15.97 0.43 -10.18
CA GLN A 52 16.04 1.40 -11.27
C GLN A 52 16.11 2.84 -10.76
N SER A 53 16.07 3.06 -9.45
CA SER A 53 16.17 4.39 -8.88
C SER A 53 17.56 4.97 -9.16
N PRO A 54 17.66 6.19 -9.70
CA PRO A 54 18.93 6.90 -9.83
C PRO A 54 19.65 7.14 -8.48
N PHE A 55 18.94 6.93 -7.36
CA PHE A 55 19.46 7.03 -6.01
C PHE A 55 19.72 5.67 -5.35
N ASP A 56 19.55 4.55 -6.08
CA ASP A 56 19.91 3.20 -5.62
C ASP A 56 21.42 3.00 -5.70
N ALA A 57 22.14 3.64 -4.77
CA ALA A 57 23.56 3.39 -4.58
C ALA A 57 23.74 2.06 -3.83
N LEU A 58 24.77 1.27 -4.21
CA LEU A 58 25.14 -0.06 -3.66
C LEU A 58 25.46 -0.12 -2.14
N PHE A 59 25.02 0.86 -1.36
CA PHE A 59 25.14 0.84 0.09
C PHE A 59 24.05 -0.05 0.70
N GLU A 60 24.38 -0.75 1.78
CA GLU A 60 23.41 -1.50 2.56
C GLU A 60 22.22 -0.61 2.94
N GLY A 61 21.02 -1.05 2.54
CA GLY A 61 19.76 -0.38 2.88
C GLY A 61 19.66 -0.19 4.38
N ARG A 62 19.64 1.07 4.84
CA ARG A 62 19.45 1.37 6.26
C ARG A 62 17.98 1.13 6.59
N SER A 63 17.70 0.52 7.73
CA SER A 63 16.33 0.39 8.23
C SER A 63 15.65 1.77 8.22
N ALA A 64 14.61 1.90 7.40
CA ALA A 64 13.83 3.12 7.33
C ALA A 64 13.14 3.31 8.69
N PRO A 65 13.17 4.52 9.27
CA PRO A 65 12.47 4.77 10.52
C PRO A 65 10.97 4.52 10.31
N ALA A 66 10.37 3.73 11.21
CA ALA A 66 8.97 3.29 11.12
C ALA A 66 7.95 4.44 10.94
N TYR A 67 8.30 5.67 11.32
CA TYR A 67 7.47 6.86 11.12
C TYR A 67 8.31 8.09 10.83
N GLY A 68 8.09 8.72 9.67
CA GLY A 68 8.07 10.17 9.40
C GLY A 68 9.19 11.09 9.91
N ARG A 69 10.25 10.59 10.53
CA ARG A 69 11.39 11.42 10.92
C ARG A 69 12.14 11.78 9.66
N SER A 70 12.36 13.08 9.47
CA SER A 70 13.24 13.58 8.42
C SER A 70 14.55 12.80 8.49
N GLY A 71 14.95 12.11 7.42
CA GLY A 71 16.26 11.44 7.31
C GLY A 71 17.46 12.40 7.37
N LEU A 72 17.23 13.65 7.77
CA LEU A 72 18.22 14.69 7.92
C LEU A 72 19.02 14.47 9.21
N ARG A 73 20.34 14.46 9.06
CA ARG A 73 21.29 14.40 10.17
C ARG A 73 21.19 15.72 10.95
N VAL A 74 20.77 15.65 12.22
CA VAL A 74 20.79 16.81 13.11
C VAL A 74 22.24 17.21 13.38
N LEU A 75 22.74 18.22 12.68
CA LEU A 75 24.04 18.82 12.97
C LEU A 75 23.88 19.81 14.11
N ARG A 76 24.36 19.45 15.30
CA ARG A 76 24.48 20.40 16.41
C ARG A 76 25.57 21.41 16.04
N ARG A 77 25.18 22.66 15.77
CA ARG A 77 26.13 23.76 15.57
C ARG A 77 26.88 24.00 16.88
N SER A 78 28.10 23.46 17.01
CA SER A 78 29.04 23.98 18.00
C SER A 78 29.43 25.38 17.55
N ARG A 79 29.19 26.37 18.42
CA ARG A 79 29.59 27.75 18.21
C ARG A 79 31.13 27.79 18.21
N ILE A 80 31.72 28.29 17.13
CA ILE A 80 33.10 28.81 17.11
C ILE A 80 33.00 30.28 17.50
#